data_AF-A0A9D6ZBE7-F1
#
_entry.id   AF-A0A9D6ZBE7-F1
#
_cell.length_a   1.000
_cell.length_b   1.000
_cell.length_c   1.000
_cell.angle_alpha   90.00
_cell.angle_beta   90.00
_cell.angle_gamma   90.00
#
_symmetry.space_group_name_H-M   'P 1'
#
loop_
_entity.id
_entity.type
_entity.pdbx_description
1 polymer ?
#
loop_
_entity_poly.entity_id
_entity_poly.type
_entity_poly.pdbx_seq_one_letter_code
_entity_poly.pdbx_strand_id
1 'polypeptide(L)'
;MSQKQIKRIVFIWILSSASAGLILPFFGLIKSVLISIILTVGTSYLIWSGTKIFKEEGNEKSFPGLFRDINIYAAAVMVLLMFDALI
;
A
#
# COMPACT_ATOMS: atom_id res chain seq x y z
N MET A 1 11.08 -14.31 -17.97
CA MET A 1 11.19 -13.84 -16.56
C MET A 1 10.74 -14.96 -15.63
N SER A 2 11.48 -15.22 -14.56
CA SER A 2 11.06 -16.21 -13.54
C SER A 2 9.98 -15.59 -12.64
N GLN A 3 8.94 -16.35 -12.27
CA GLN A 3 7.88 -15.91 -11.35
C GLN A 3 8.44 -15.33 -10.03
N LYS A 4 9.60 -15.83 -9.57
CA LYS A 4 10.31 -15.30 -8.39
C LYS A 4 10.81 -13.86 -8.59
N GLN A 5 11.24 -13.49 -9.79
CA GLN A 5 11.70 -12.12 -10.09
C GLN A 5 10.52 -11.15 -10.09
N ILE A 6 9.40 -11.53 -10.71
CA ILE A 6 8.19 -10.71 -10.74
C ILE A 6 7.66 -10.50 -9.31
N LYS A 7 7.59 -11.55 -8.48
CA LYS A 7 7.23 -11.44 -7.06
C LYS A 7 8.10 -10.43 -6.31
N ARG A 8 9.42 -10.47 -6.52
CA ARG A 8 10.37 -9.55 -5.88
C ARG A 8 10.17 -8.11 -6.34
N ILE A 9 9.95 -7.88 -7.65
CA ILE A 9 9.68 -6.55 -8.21
C ILE A 9 8.38 -5.98 -7.63
N VAL A 10 7.31 -6.78 -7.62
CA VAL A 10 6.01 -6.37 -7.07
C VAL A 10 6.12 -6.03 -5.59
N PHE A 11 6.85 -6.84 -4.80
CA PHE A 11 7.07 -6.54 -3.39
C PHE A 11 7.84 -5.23 -3.17
N ILE A 12 8.91 -5.00 -3.93
CA ILE A 12 9.67 -3.73 -3.86
C ILE A 12 8.75 -2.55 -4.23
N TRP A 13 7.92 -2.71 -5.25
CA TRP A 13 6.99 -1.67 -5.66
C TRP A 13 5.97 -1.34 -4.58
N ILE A 14 5.38 -2.35 -3.93
CA ILE A 14 4.49 -2.17 -2.77
C ILE A 14 5.20 -1.40 -1.66
N LEU A 15 6.43 -1.79 -1.32
CA LEU A 15 7.21 -1.18 -0.26
C LEU A 15 7.52 0.30 -0.56
N SER A 16 7.85 0.62 -1.81
CA SER A 16 8.08 1.99 -2.27
C SER A 16 6.81 2.84 -2.21
N SER A 17 5.67 2.34 -2.67
CA SER A 17 4.39 3.05 -2.61
C SER A 17 3.91 3.26 -1.18
N ALA A 18 4.08 2.26 -0.32
CA ALA A 18 3.82 2.35 1.11
C ALA A 18 4.66 3.45 1.76
N SER A 19 5.98 3.44 1.49
CA SER A 19 6.91 4.44 2.02
C SER A 19 6.55 5.85 1.55
N ALA A 20 6.20 6.02 0.27
CA ALA A 20 5.75 7.30 -0.27
C ALA A 20 4.50 7.83 0.45
N GLY A 21 3.53 6.95 0.72
CA GLY A 21 2.34 7.27 1.51
C GLY A 21 2.70 7.79 2.90
N LEU A 22 3.53 7.08 3.65
CA LEU A 22 3.95 7.47 5.01
C LEU A 22 4.69 8.80 5.07
N ILE A 23 5.32 9.24 3.98
CA ILE A 23 6.03 10.52 3.93
C ILE A 23 5.05 11.69 3.70
N LEU A 24 3.84 11.46 3.17
CA LEU A 24 2.86 12.52 2.88
C LEU A 24 2.56 13.46 4.07
N PRO A 25 2.31 12.98 5.31
CA PRO A 25 2.13 13.86 6.46
C PRO A 25 3.34 14.77 6.74
N PHE A 26 4.57 14.29 6.50
CA PHE A 26 5.79 15.07 6.76
C PHE A 26 5.95 16.27 5.84
N PHE A 27 5.33 16.25 4.65
CA PHE A 27 5.31 17.38 3.73
C PHE A 27 4.23 18.43 4.08
N GLY A 28 3.48 18.24 5.17
CA GLY A 28 2.37 19.13 5.53
C GLY A 28 1.16 19.03 4.61
N LEU A 29 1.10 17.97 3.79
CA LEU A 29 -0.02 17.67 2.89
C LEU A 29 -1.22 17.08 3.62
N ILE A 30 -1.00 16.53 4.81
CA ILE A 30 -2.05 15.97 5.68
C ILE A 30 -2.03 16.74 6.98
N LYS A 31 -3.06 17.54 7.25
CA LYS A 31 -3.16 18.34 8.47
C LYS A 31 -3.82 17.57 9.62
N SER A 32 -4.72 16.65 9.29
CA SER A 32 -5.45 15.87 10.28
C SER A 32 -4.59 14.72 10.87
N VAL A 33 -4.42 14.74 12.20
CA VAL A 33 -3.78 13.64 12.95
C VAL A 33 -4.53 12.32 12.75
N LEU A 34 -5.86 12.38 12.63
CA LEU A 34 -6.69 11.21 12.42
C LEU A 34 -6.42 10.57 11.05
N ILE A 35 -6.29 11.39 10.00
CA ILE A 35 -5.96 10.92 8.64
C ILE A 35 -4.54 10.33 8.62
N SER A 36 -3.59 10.94 9.34
CA SER A 36 -2.23 10.40 9.47
C SER A 36 -2.20 9.02 10.13
N ILE A 37 -3.02 8.79 11.18
CA ILE A 37 -3.15 7.48 11.84
C ILE A 37 -3.74 6.46 10.88
N ILE A 38 -4.84 6.79 10.18
CA ILE A 38 -5.46 5.88 9.20
C ILE A 38 -4.48 5.52 8.09
N LEU A 39 -3.73 6.49 7.58
CA LEU A 39 -2.72 6.29 6.55
C LEU A 39 -1.63 5.34 7.03
N THR A 40 -1.17 5.50 8.27
CA THR A 40 -0.13 4.65 8.88
C THR A 40 -0.62 3.21 9.00
N VAL A 41 -1.81 3.00 9.55
CA VAL A 41 -2.43 1.67 9.69
C VAL A 41 -2.64 1.02 8.33
N GLY A 42 -3.17 1.76 7.35
CA GLY A 42 -3.37 1.27 5.99
C GLY A 42 -2.06 0.88 5.31
N THR A 43 -1.01 1.67 5.53
CA THR A 43 0.31 1.36 4.98
C THR A 43 0.91 0.10 5.60
N SER A 44 0.83 -0.04 6.93
CA SER A 44 1.29 -1.24 7.63
C SER A 44 0.53 -2.48 7.16
N TYR A 45 -0.78 -2.38 6.93
CA TYR A 45 -1.58 -3.45 6.36
C TYR A 45 -1.12 -3.85 4.95
N LEU A 46 -0.83 -2.87 4.09
CA LEU A 46 -0.37 -3.13 2.73
C LEU A 46 0.98 -3.85 2.71
N ILE A 47 1.93 -3.40 3.53
CA ILE A 47 3.25 -4.06 3.68
C ILE A 47 3.04 -5.50 4.14
N TRP A 48 2.19 -5.73 5.14
CA TRP A 48 1.87 -7.06 5.64
C TRP A 48 1.24 -7.94 4.54
N SER A 49 0.28 -7.42 3.77
CA SER A 49 -0.31 -8.15 2.64
C SER A 49 0.76 -8.50 1.58
N GLY A 50 1.68 -7.58 1.29
CA GLY A 50 2.83 -7.81 0.41
C GLY A 50 3.76 -8.95 0.88
N THR A 51 3.92 -9.16 2.18
CA THR A 51 4.75 -10.29 2.67
C THR A 51 4.13 -11.66 2.38
N LYS A 52 2.81 -11.75 2.21
CA LYS A 52 2.10 -13.01 1.89
C LYS A 52 2.52 -13.58 0.53
N ILE A 53 3.00 -12.74 -0.39
CA ILE A 53 3.51 -13.12 -1.72
C ILE A 53 4.64 -14.15 -1.63
N PHE A 54 5.47 -14.06 -0.58
CA PHE A 54 6.60 -14.96 -0.33
C PHE A 54 6.22 -16.18 0.49
N LYS A 55 5.14 -16.13 1.29
CA LYS A 55 4.66 -17.27 2.07
C LYS A 55 3.85 -18.27 1.23
N GLU A 56 3.13 -17.81 0.21
CA GLU A 56 2.34 -18.67 -0.68
C GLU A 56 3.15 -19.07 -1.92
N GLU A 57 4.25 -19.82 -1.73
CA GLU A 57 4.92 -20.53 -2.81
C GLU A 57 4.00 -21.66 -3.32
N GLY A 58 3.13 -21.37 -4.29
CA GLY A 58 2.37 -22.40 -5.02
C GLY A 58 0.95 -22.04 -5.45
N ASN A 59 0.38 -20.93 -4.98
CA ASN A 59 -0.99 -20.55 -5.34
C ASN A 59 -1.03 -19.35 -6.29
N GLU A 60 -1.15 -19.60 -7.60
CA GLU A 60 -1.25 -18.56 -8.64
C GLU A 60 -2.46 -17.62 -8.44
N LYS A 61 -3.46 -18.04 -7.64
CA LYS A 61 -4.62 -17.23 -7.27
C LYS A 61 -4.30 -16.07 -6.32
N SER A 62 -3.09 -15.99 -5.77
CA SER A 62 -2.69 -14.94 -4.84
C SER A 62 -2.38 -13.60 -5.53
N PHE A 63 -1.99 -13.63 -6.81
CA PHE A 63 -1.62 -12.43 -7.58
C PHE A 63 -2.80 -11.45 -7.80
N PRO A 64 -3.98 -11.90 -8.24
CA PRO A 64 -5.14 -11.02 -8.43
C PRO A 64 -5.65 -10.40 -7.12
N GLY A 65 -5.58 -11.13 -6.00
CA GLY A 65 -5.99 -10.63 -4.68
C GLY A 65 -5.07 -9.51 -4.20
N LEU A 66 -3.76 -9.72 -4.30
CA LEU A 66 -2.78 -8.68 -4.00
C LEU A 66 -2.95 -7.44 -4.88
N PHE A 67 -3.16 -7.64 -6.18
CA PHE A 67 -3.36 -6.52 -7.11
C PHE A 67 -4.60 -5.70 -6.71
N ARG A 68 -5.66 -6.36 -6.26
CA ARG A 68 -6.86 -5.70 -5.73
C ARG A 68 -6.54 -4.92 -4.44
N ASP A 69 -5.83 -5.52 -3.49
CA ASP A 69 -5.46 -4.87 -2.22
C ASP A 69 -4.68 -3.57 -2.46
N ILE A 70 -3.72 -3.57 -3.39
CA ILE A 70 -2.93 -2.38 -3.73
C ILE A 70 -3.81 -1.28 -4.33
N ASN A 71 -4.70 -1.64 -5.26
CA ASN A 71 -5.59 -0.66 -5.88
C ASN A 71 -6.60 -0.08 -4.88
N ILE A 72 -7.13 -0.91 -3.97
CA ILE A 72 -8.01 -0.44 -2.89
C ILE A 72 -7.23 0.50 -1.97
N TYR A 73 -5.99 0.18 -1.60
CA TYR A 73 -5.15 1.05 -0.80
C TYR A 73 -4.91 2.40 -1.50
N ALA A 74 -4.52 2.38 -2.79
CA ALA A 74 -4.30 3.60 -3.56
C ALA A 74 -5.57 4.47 -3.63
N ALA A 75 -6.73 3.84 -3.88
CA ALA A 75 -8.02 4.52 -3.86
C ALA A 75 -8.35 5.12 -2.49
N ALA A 76 -8.13 4.37 -1.41
CA ALA A 76 -8.36 4.84 -0.05
C ALA A 76 -7.45 6.03 0.29
N VAL A 77 -6.17 6.00 -0.07
CA VAL A 77 -5.26 7.13 0.10
C VAL A 77 -5.75 8.35 -0.66
N MET A 78 -6.16 8.20 -1.93
CA MET A 78 -6.70 9.31 -2.72
C MET A 78 -7.95 9.92 -2.08
N VAL A 79 -8.88 9.08 -1.61
CA VAL A 79 -10.10 9.53 -0.93
C VAL A 79 -9.77 10.27 0.37
N LEU A 80 -8.84 9.74 1.17
CA LEU A 80 -8.40 10.40 2.41
C LEU A 80 -7.77 11.77 2.15
N LEU A 81 -6.94 11.89 1.11
CA LEU A 81 -6.35 13.17 0.71
C LEU A 81 -7.42 14.17 0.23
N MET A 82 -8.44 13.69 -0.51
CA MET A 82 -9.57 14.53 -0.90
C MET A 82 -10.33 15.06 0.32
N PHE A 83 -10.59 14.21 1.32
CA PHE A 83 -11.24 14.65 2.55
C PHE A 83 -10.39 15.63 3.36
N ASP A 84 -9.08 15.42 3.50
CA ASP A 84 -8.19 16.37 4.19
C ASP A 84 -8.16 17.73 3.47
N ALA A 85 -8.23 17.76 2.14
CA ALA A 85 -8.25 18.99 1.36
C ALA A 85 -9.58 19.76 1.45
N LEU A 86 -10.67 19.09 1.83
CA LEU A 86 -12.01 19.66 1.99
C LEU A 86 -12.24 20.26 3.38
N ILE A 87 -11.43 19.89 4.37
CA ILE A 87 -11.51 20.32 5.78
C ILE A 87 -10.56 21.50 6.01
#